data_AF-A0A842VFT3-F1
#
_entry.id   AF-A0A842VFT3-F1
#
_cell.length_a   1.000
_cell.length_b   1.000
_cell.length_c   1.000
_cell.angle_alpha   90.00
_cell.angle_beta   90.00
_cell.angle_gamma   90.00
#
_symmetry.space_group_name_H-M   'P 1'
#
loop_
_entity.id
_entity.type
_entity.pdbx_description
1 polymer ?
#
loop_
_entity_poly.entity_id
_entity_poly.type
_entity_poly.pdbx_seq_one_letter_code
_entity_poly.pdbx_strand_id
1 'polypeptide(L)'
;MSRRIDLLRLDYIFSVMVPMLIAIYLNNLNPLKHIDILVGFAMLAVTGNTWNDVIDMKDPTEIDTLERVKGYHPKEIFTIGFVSFILGITLLIRTCVVHPINGLFLLIIVVMVLLYCKWLKPIPIVNHVFLGASHVIFPYLMIKVDAGVPMMSQVEWLLMLSFFTFAITGQFVHEVIDGDSLRKYLSLRQCQIVIWTSSIISLVLGVWAFIFLEQFYFLPFVFLPIGTLYTFRHPTESTRGVKDIGILIGNFLLVYFVCLIILQMVEVI
;
A
#
# COMPACT_ATOMS: atom_id res chain seq x y z
N MET A 1 -0.01 -19.79 16.76
CA MET A 1 0.17 -18.35 17.08
C MET A 1 -1.19 -17.73 17.35
N SER A 2 -1.26 -16.68 18.17
CA SER A 2 -2.52 -16.03 18.55
C SER A 2 -3.18 -15.38 17.33
N ARG A 3 -4.22 -16.01 16.77
CA ARG A 3 -5.05 -15.53 15.63
C ARG A 3 -5.73 -14.18 15.83
N ARG A 4 -5.52 -13.52 16.97
CA ARG A 4 -6.15 -12.24 17.33
C ARG A 4 -5.54 -11.05 16.59
N ILE A 5 -4.21 -11.06 16.40
CA ILE A 5 -3.50 -9.95 15.73
C ILE A 5 -3.63 -10.07 14.21
N ASP A 6 -3.67 -11.29 13.69
CA ASP A 6 -3.83 -11.57 12.26
C ASP A 6 -5.07 -10.90 11.66
N LEU A 7 -6.15 -10.75 12.45
CA LEU A 7 -7.38 -10.06 12.05
C LEU A 7 -7.15 -8.59 11.67
N LEU A 8 -6.14 -7.95 12.26
CA LEU A 8 -5.82 -6.54 12.00
C LEU A 8 -4.99 -6.35 10.73
N ARG A 9 -4.39 -7.42 10.21
CA ARG A 9 -3.51 -7.41 9.02
C ARG A 9 -2.43 -6.33 9.10
N LEU A 10 -1.77 -6.25 10.26
CA LEU A 10 -0.73 -5.26 10.53
C LEU A 10 0.47 -5.39 9.57
N ASP A 11 0.68 -6.60 9.06
CA ASP A 11 1.66 -6.94 8.04
C ASP A 11 1.43 -6.23 6.69
N TYR A 12 0.25 -5.65 6.44
CA TYR A 12 -0.04 -4.86 5.24
C TYR A 12 0.07 -3.34 5.45
N ILE A 13 0.31 -2.87 6.68
CA ILE A 13 0.37 -1.43 6.99
C ILE A 13 1.50 -0.72 6.25
N PHE A 14 2.57 -1.41 5.87
CA PHE A 14 3.65 -0.84 5.05
C PHE A 14 3.12 -0.18 3.76
N SER A 15 2.03 -0.70 3.18
CA SER A 15 1.48 -0.22 1.91
C SER A 15 1.02 1.24 1.96
N VAL A 16 0.56 1.72 3.13
CA VAL A 16 0.19 3.13 3.34
C VAL A 16 1.29 3.92 4.02
N MET A 17 2.11 3.28 4.87
CA MET A 17 3.14 3.95 5.65
C MET A 17 4.36 4.33 4.82
N VAL A 18 4.85 3.44 3.96
CA VAL A 18 6.05 3.69 3.14
C VAL A 18 5.92 4.96 2.29
N PRO A 19 4.80 5.19 1.56
CA PRO A 19 4.60 6.44 0.82
C PRO A 19 4.69 7.70 1.71
N MET A 20 4.09 7.68 2.89
CA MET A 20 4.18 8.81 3.83
C MET A 20 5.60 9.02 4.37
N LEU A 21 6.33 7.95 4.67
CA LEU A 21 7.71 8.03 5.12
C LEU A 21 8.65 8.54 4.01
N ILE A 22 8.40 8.18 2.75
CA ILE A 22 9.12 8.74 1.61
C ILE A 22 8.90 10.26 1.53
N ALA A 23 7.66 10.73 1.70
CA ALA A 23 7.37 12.17 1.73
C ALA A 23 8.16 12.88 2.83
N ILE A 24 8.19 12.30 4.03
CA ILE A 24 8.94 12.81 5.18
C ILE A 24 10.44 12.89 4.87
N TYR A 25 11.03 11.78 4.41
CA TYR A 25 12.46 11.69 4.13
C TYR A 25 12.90 12.67 3.04
N LEU A 26 12.21 12.68 1.89
CA LEU A 26 12.59 13.50 0.74
C LEU A 26 12.49 15.01 1.01
N ASN A 27 11.62 15.41 1.93
CA ASN A 27 11.37 16.81 2.24
C ASN A 27 12.03 17.24 3.56
N ASN A 28 12.94 16.41 4.13
CA ASN A 28 13.64 16.67 5.39
C ASN A 28 12.68 17.05 6.54
N LEU A 29 11.53 16.36 6.63
CA LEU A 29 10.49 16.70 7.59
C LEU A 29 10.74 16.02 8.94
N ASN A 30 10.34 16.67 10.03
CA ASN A 30 10.33 16.04 11.35
C ASN A 30 9.14 15.07 11.44
N PRO A 31 9.35 13.75 11.55
CA PRO A 31 8.26 12.76 11.57
C PRO A 31 7.32 12.94 12.76
N LEU A 32 7.79 13.50 13.88
CA LEU A 32 6.98 13.73 15.08
C LEU A 32 5.85 14.74 14.85
N LYS A 33 6.00 15.65 13.87
CA LYS A 33 4.94 16.62 13.51
C LYS A 33 3.79 15.99 12.72
N HIS A 34 4.02 14.81 12.15
CA HIS A 34 3.09 14.10 11.27
C HIS A 34 2.69 12.72 11.83
N ILE A 35 2.99 12.45 13.10
CA ILE A 35 2.73 11.14 13.73
C ILE A 35 1.24 10.80 13.79
N ASP A 36 0.38 11.82 13.91
CA ASP A 36 -1.06 11.66 13.86
C ASP A 36 -1.55 11.24 12.48
N ILE A 37 -0.92 11.73 11.40
CA ILE A 37 -1.20 11.27 10.04
C ILE A 37 -0.77 9.80 9.89
N LEU A 38 0.46 9.47 10.30
CA LEU A 38 1.00 8.11 10.22
C LEU A 38 0.11 7.10 10.98
N VAL A 39 -0.19 7.37 12.25
CA VAL A 39 -1.03 6.51 13.08
C VAL A 39 -2.48 6.52 12.60
N GLY A 40 -2.99 7.67 12.16
CA GLY A 40 -4.33 7.81 11.60
C GLY A 40 -4.54 6.89 10.40
N PHE A 41 -3.60 6.88 9.44
CA PHE A 41 -3.63 5.98 8.30
C PHE A 41 -3.41 4.51 8.65
N ALA A 42 -2.56 4.21 9.64
CA ALA A 42 -2.44 2.84 10.14
C ALA A 42 -3.78 2.32 10.69
N MET A 43 -4.54 3.15 11.42
CA MET A 43 -5.87 2.81 11.91
C MET A 43 -6.89 2.67 10.77
N LEU A 44 -6.85 3.56 9.78
CA LEU A 44 -7.71 3.45 8.59
C LEU A 44 -7.39 2.22 7.73
N ALA A 45 -6.13 1.78 7.67
CA ALA A 45 -5.75 0.53 7.02
C ALA A 45 -6.36 -0.68 7.74
N VAL A 46 -6.35 -0.69 9.09
CA VAL A 46 -7.05 -1.71 9.88
C VAL A 46 -8.56 -1.69 9.59
N THR A 47 -9.17 -0.50 9.49
CA THR A 47 -10.58 -0.37 9.08
C THR A 47 -10.83 -0.98 7.71
N GLY A 48 -10.05 -0.62 6.70
CA GLY A 48 -10.20 -1.15 5.34
C GLY A 48 -10.08 -2.67 5.30
N ASN A 49 -9.06 -3.22 5.97
CA ASN A 49 -8.82 -4.66 6.06
C ASN A 49 -9.98 -5.40 6.73
N THR A 50 -10.44 -4.92 7.89
CA THR A 50 -11.51 -5.59 8.66
C THR A 50 -12.87 -5.47 7.97
N TRP A 51 -13.19 -4.33 7.34
CA TRP A 51 -14.44 -4.18 6.60
C TRP A 51 -14.44 -4.99 5.30
N ASN A 52 -13.28 -5.11 4.64
CA ASN A 52 -13.12 -6.03 3.52
C ASN A 52 -13.39 -7.47 3.96
N ASP A 53 -12.83 -7.90 5.09
CA ASP A 53 -13.07 -9.24 5.65
C ASP A 53 -14.55 -9.51 5.98
N VAL A 54 -15.30 -8.51 6.45
CA VAL A 54 -16.75 -8.61 6.70
C VAL A 54 -17.55 -8.88 5.42
N ILE A 55 -17.09 -8.36 4.29
CA ILE A 55 -17.73 -8.58 2.99
C ILE A 55 -17.31 -9.94 2.43
N ASP A 56 -16.00 -10.20 2.44
CA ASP A 56 -15.39 -11.39 1.85
C ASP A 56 -15.73 -12.68 2.60
N MET A 57 -16.01 -12.63 3.91
CA MET A 57 -16.41 -13.82 4.67
C MET A 57 -17.74 -14.45 4.22
N LYS A 58 -18.48 -13.78 3.31
CA LYS A 58 -19.70 -14.32 2.67
C LYS A 58 -19.40 -15.15 1.43
N ASP A 59 -18.20 -15.01 0.86
CA ASP A 59 -17.77 -15.74 -0.33
C ASP A 59 -17.01 -17.01 0.09
N PRO A 60 -17.50 -18.21 -0.25
CA PRO A 60 -16.83 -19.46 0.10
C PRO A 60 -15.49 -19.66 -0.61
N THR A 61 -15.17 -18.85 -1.63
CA THR A 61 -13.91 -18.94 -2.38
C THR A 61 -12.77 -18.17 -1.73
N GLU A 62 -13.06 -17.28 -0.77
CA GLU A 62 -12.08 -16.45 -0.05
C GLU A 62 -11.41 -17.22 1.10
N ILE A 63 -10.69 -18.30 0.77
CA ILE A 63 -10.14 -19.27 1.74
C ILE A 63 -9.30 -18.59 2.83
N ASP A 64 -8.37 -17.71 2.45
CA ASP A 64 -7.47 -17.03 3.39
C ASP A 64 -8.26 -16.13 4.38
N THR A 65 -9.34 -15.50 3.91
CA THR A 65 -10.23 -14.70 4.76
C THR A 65 -11.02 -15.60 5.70
N LEU A 66 -11.60 -16.69 5.19
CA LEU A 66 -12.38 -17.65 5.99
C LEU A 66 -11.55 -18.28 7.11
N GLU A 67 -10.27 -18.56 6.86
CA GLU A 67 -9.36 -19.06 7.89
C GLU A 67 -9.06 -18.00 8.96
N ARG A 68 -8.85 -16.75 8.56
CA ARG A 68 -8.53 -15.61 9.44
C ARG A 68 -9.70 -15.22 10.34
N VAL A 69 -10.92 -15.16 9.79
CA VAL A 69 -12.12 -14.75 10.52
C VAL A 69 -12.79 -15.91 11.28
N LYS A 70 -12.22 -17.11 11.23
CA LYS A 70 -12.79 -18.31 11.86
C LYS A 70 -13.03 -18.10 13.36
N GLY A 71 -14.29 -18.17 13.76
CA GLY A 71 -14.72 -18.02 15.16
C GLY A 71 -15.19 -16.61 15.52
N TYR A 72 -15.19 -15.67 14.59
CA TYR A 72 -15.75 -14.33 14.77
C TYR A 72 -17.06 -14.15 14.01
N HIS A 73 -17.97 -13.36 14.57
CA HIS A 73 -19.16 -12.89 13.88
C HIS A 73 -18.84 -11.64 13.03
N PRO A 74 -19.53 -11.44 11.90
CA PRO A 74 -19.34 -10.26 11.05
C PRO A 74 -19.49 -8.94 11.83
N LYS A 75 -20.41 -8.89 12.80
CA LYS A 75 -20.63 -7.71 13.65
C LYS A 75 -19.43 -7.37 14.52
N GLU A 76 -18.69 -8.37 14.99
CA GLU A 76 -17.52 -8.18 15.86
C GLU A 76 -16.37 -7.59 15.05
N ILE A 77 -16.10 -8.14 13.86
CA ILE A 77 -15.07 -7.66 12.94
C ILE A 77 -15.40 -6.24 12.47
N PHE A 78 -16.66 -5.98 12.12
CA PHE A 78 -17.12 -4.65 11.75
C PHE A 78 -16.92 -3.65 12.89
N THR A 79 -17.18 -4.05 14.13
CA THR A 79 -16.99 -3.20 15.32
C THR A 79 -15.53 -2.81 15.50
N ILE A 80 -14.59 -3.74 15.30
CA ILE A 80 -13.15 -3.43 15.32
C ILE A 80 -12.81 -2.39 14.26
N GLY A 81 -13.24 -2.62 13.02
CA GLY A 81 -13.02 -1.67 11.93
C GLY A 81 -13.63 -0.29 12.19
N PHE A 82 -14.82 -0.25 12.79
CA PHE A 82 -15.50 0.99 13.14
C PHE A 82 -14.78 1.76 14.26
N VAL A 83 -14.31 1.07 15.31
CA VAL A 83 -13.50 1.71 16.36
C VAL A 83 -12.20 2.26 15.78
N SER A 84 -11.48 1.47 14.98
CA SER A 84 -10.28 1.93 14.27
C SER A 84 -10.58 3.12 13.35
N PHE A 85 -11.76 3.16 12.71
CA PHE A 85 -12.15 4.27 11.84
C PHE A 85 -12.31 5.55 12.64
N ILE A 86 -13.05 5.52 13.75
CA ILE A 86 -13.25 6.69 14.61
C ILE A 86 -11.92 7.18 15.18
N LEU A 87 -11.05 6.28 15.65
CA LEU A 87 -9.72 6.65 16.14
C LEU A 87 -8.86 7.27 15.04
N GLY A 88 -8.85 6.67 13.85
CA GLY A 88 -8.10 7.16 12.69
C GLY A 88 -8.57 8.55 12.24
N ILE A 89 -9.88 8.74 12.09
CA ILE A 89 -10.46 10.05 11.75
C ILE A 89 -10.12 11.08 12.83
N THR A 90 -10.24 10.74 14.12
CA THR A 90 -9.95 11.67 15.22
C THR A 90 -8.52 12.21 15.16
N LEU A 91 -7.54 11.35 14.86
CA LEU A 91 -6.15 11.74 14.69
C LEU A 91 -5.96 12.68 13.48
N LEU A 92 -6.74 12.50 12.42
CA LEU A 92 -6.65 13.30 11.20
C LEU A 92 -7.44 14.63 11.24
N ILE A 93 -8.27 14.87 12.27
CA ILE A 93 -9.10 16.09 12.37
C ILE A 93 -8.24 17.35 12.25
N ARG A 94 -7.12 17.42 12.99
CA ARG A 94 -6.22 18.58 12.97
C ARG A 94 -5.73 18.86 11.55
N THR A 95 -5.19 17.84 10.89
CA THR A 95 -4.68 17.93 9.51
C THR A 95 -5.77 18.39 8.53
N CYS A 96 -7.00 17.87 8.64
CA CYS A 96 -8.09 18.26 7.75
C CYS A 96 -8.66 19.66 8.03
N VAL A 97 -8.69 20.10 9.28
CA VAL A 97 -9.21 21.43 9.67
C VAL A 97 -8.20 22.52 9.30
N VAL A 98 -6.92 22.31 9.59
CA VAL A 98 -5.86 23.28 9.25
C VAL A 98 -5.64 23.32 7.74
N HIS A 99 -5.72 22.17 7.07
CA HIS A 99 -5.55 22.06 5.62
C HIS A 99 -6.78 21.40 4.97
N PRO A 100 -7.81 22.18 4.58
CA PRO A 100 -9.05 21.64 4.01
C PRO A 100 -8.86 20.72 2.79
N ILE A 101 -7.80 20.92 2.00
CA ILE A 101 -7.43 20.04 0.88
C ILE A 101 -7.15 18.61 1.36
N ASN A 102 -6.56 18.43 2.54
CA ASN A 102 -6.38 17.11 3.14
C ASN A 102 -7.70 16.46 3.54
N GLY A 103 -8.72 17.24 3.91
CA GLY A 103 -10.08 16.75 4.09
C GLY A 103 -10.67 16.17 2.80
N LEU A 104 -10.43 16.84 1.65
CA LEU A 104 -10.84 16.34 0.34
C LEU A 104 -10.09 15.07 -0.04
N PHE A 105 -8.78 15.01 0.14
CA PHE A 105 -8.00 13.79 -0.11
C PHE A 105 -8.47 12.62 0.74
N LEU A 106 -8.69 12.84 2.04
CA LEU A 106 -9.20 11.81 2.94
C LEU A 106 -10.58 11.30 2.50
N LEU A 107 -11.48 12.20 2.11
CA LEU A 107 -12.80 11.82 1.61
C LEU A 107 -12.68 10.95 0.35
N ILE A 108 -11.82 11.35 -0.61
CA ILE A 108 -11.56 10.58 -1.83
C ILE A 108 -11.02 9.20 -1.47
N ILE A 109 -10.02 9.10 -0.59
CA ILE A 109 -9.46 7.82 -0.13
C ILE A 109 -10.54 6.93 0.45
N VAL A 110 -11.35 7.42 1.39
CA VAL A 110 -12.41 6.64 2.03
C VAL A 110 -13.42 6.15 1.00
N VAL A 111 -13.86 7.00 0.08
CA VAL A 111 -14.77 6.61 -1.01
C VAL A 111 -14.13 5.53 -1.89
N MET A 112 -12.87 5.68 -2.28
CA MET A 112 -12.17 4.70 -3.11
C MET A 112 -12.05 3.33 -2.42
N VAL A 113 -11.71 3.31 -1.13
CA VAL A 113 -11.61 2.06 -0.34
C VAL A 113 -12.98 1.40 -0.19
N LEU A 114 -14.04 2.17 0.09
CA LEU A 114 -15.40 1.62 0.16
C LEU A 114 -15.89 1.07 -1.18
N LEU A 115 -15.60 1.77 -2.28
CA LEU A 115 -15.90 1.29 -3.64
C LEU A 115 -15.11 0.02 -3.96
N TYR A 116 -13.85 -0.06 -3.55
CA TYR A 116 -13.04 -1.28 -3.68
C TYR A 116 -13.69 -2.46 -2.98
N CYS A 117 -13.97 -2.32 -1.69
CA CYS A 117 -14.50 -3.41 -0.86
C CYS A 117 -15.86 -3.94 -1.38
N LYS A 118 -16.66 -3.08 -2.02
CA LYS A 118 -18.03 -3.43 -2.43
C LYS A 118 -18.19 -3.81 -3.90
N TRP A 119 -17.51 -3.12 -4.81
CA TRP A 119 -17.84 -3.17 -6.24
C TRP A 119 -16.65 -3.34 -7.16
N LEU A 120 -15.49 -2.77 -6.82
CA LEU A 120 -14.36 -2.78 -7.75
C LEU A 120 -13.55 -4.08 -7.65
N LYS A 121 -13.53 -4.79 -6.51
CA LYS A 121 -12.74 -6.03 -6.33
C LYS A 121 -12.79 -7.01 -7.52
N PRO A 122 -13.95 -7.27 -8.16
CA PRO A 122 -14.02 -8.19 -9.31
C PRO A 122 -13.52 -7.63 -10.64
N ILE A 123 -13.27 -6.31 -10.75
CA ILE A 123 -12.87 -5.64 -11.99
C ILE A 123 -11.33 -5.57 -12.04
N PRO A 124 -10.66 -6.45 -12.81
CA PRO A 124 -9.21 -6.53 -12.82
C PRO A 124 -8.59 -5.21 -13.29
N ILE A 125 -7.39 -4.90 -12.81
CA ILE A 125 -6.62 -3.67 -13.09
C ILE A 125 -7.25 -2.40 -12.49
N VAL A 126 -8.54 -2.16 -12.69
CA VAL A 126 -9.23 -0.95 -12.17
C VAL A 126 -9.19 -0.90 -10.65
N ASN A 127 -9.48 -2.02 -9.99
CA ASN A 127 -9.34 -2.16 -8.53
C ASN A 127 -7.92 -1.82 -8.04
N HIS A 128 -6.89 -2.22 -8.79
CA HIS A 128 -5.49 -1.99 -8.45
C HIS A 128 -5.11 -0.52 -8.59
N VAL A 129 -5.60 0.17 -9.63
CA VAL A 129 -5.39 1.61 -9.81
C VAL A 129 -6.02 2.38 -8.64
N PHE A 130 -7.24 2.00 -8.23
CA PHE A 130 -7.91 2.63 -7.11
C PHE A 130 -7.17 2.39 -5.78
N LEU A 131 -6.75 1.15 -5.51
CA LEU A 131 -5.94 0.83 -4.34
C LEU A 131 -4.60 1.57 -4.35
N GLY A 132 -3.86 1.51 -5.46
CA GLY A 132 -2.58 2.21 -5.61
C GLY A 132 -2.70 3.70 -5.35
N ALA A 133 -3.74 4.36 -5.88
CA ALA A 133 -3.89 5.80 -5.70
C ALA A 133 -4.28 6.16 -4.26
N SER A 134 -5.21 5.40 -3.66
CA SER A 134 -5.64 5.59 -2.28
C SER A 134 -4.57 5.27 -1.22
N HIS A 135 -3.64 4.35 -1.51
CA HIS A 135 -2.62 3.90 -0.57
C HIS A 135 -1.24 4.54 -0.81
N VAL A 136 -0.94 4.98 -2.03
CA VAL A 136 0.37 5.51 -2.41
C VAL A 136 0.33 7.02 -2.65
N ILE A 137 -0.50 7.47 -3.58
CA ILE A 137 -0.45 8.86 -4.06
C ILE A 137 -1.07 9.83 -3.05
N PHE A 138 -2.30 9.57 -2.60
CA PHE A 138 -2.98 10.49 -1.69
C PHE A 138 -2.35 10.57 -0.30
N PRO A 139 -1.91 9.46 0.34
CA PRO A 139 -1.23 9.54 1.64
C PRO A 139 0.08 10.34 1.56
N TYR A 140 0.85 10.16 0.49
CA TYR A 140 2.05 10.96 0.22
C TYR A 140 1.72 12.46 0.14
N LEU A 141 0.69 12.81 -0.65
CA LEU A 141 0.25 14.21 -0.81
C LEU A 141 -0.24 14.81 0.51
N MET A 142 -0.91 14.04 1.37
CA MET A 142 -1.40 14.54 2.65
C MET A 142 -0.28 15.02 3.57
N ILE A 143 0.85 14.30 3.61
CA ILE A 143 2.05 14.74 4.34
C ILE A 143 2.57 16.06 3.77
N LYS A 144 2.65 16.18 2.44
CA LYS A 144 3.20 17.38 1.79
C LYS A 144 2.35 18.62 2.01
N VAL A 145 1.03 18.47 1.96
CA VAL A 145 0.08 19.54 2.27
C VAL A 145 0.21 19.96 3.74
N ASP A 146 0.26 18.99 4.67
CA ASP A 146 0.36 19.25 6.12
C ASP A 146 1.69 19.93 6.48
N ALA A 147 2.77 19.60 5.77
CA ALA A 147 4.07 20.25 5.94
C ALA A 147 4.19 21.62 5.23
N GLY A 148 3.21 22.01 4.41
CA GLY A 148 3.25 23.27 3.66
C GLY A 148 4.32 23.32 2.57
N VAL A 149 4.76 22.16 2.05
CA VAL A 149 5.78 22.06 0.99
C VAL A 149 5.12 21.96 -0.40
N PRO A 150 5.82 22.31 -1.49
CA PRO A 150 5.27 22.22 -2.85
C PRO A 150 4.80 20.81 -3.19
N MET A 151 3.66 20.64 -3.88
CA MET A 151 2.98 19.34 -4.03
C MET A 151 3.88 18.20 -4.55
N MET A 152 4.37 18.26 -5.78
CA MET A 152 5.30 17.26 -6.30
C MET A 152 6.22 17.88 -7.36
N SER A 153 7.52 17.74 -7.16
CA SER A 153 8.53 18.00 -8.18
C SER A 153 8.47 16.93 -9.28
N GLN A 154 9.11 17.19 -10.42
CA GLN A 154 9.18 16.21 -11.51
C GLN A 154 9.85 14.90 -11.09
N VAL A 155 10.88 14.99 -10.24
CA VAL A 155 11.60 13.81 -9.72
C VAL A 155 10.72 13.02 -8.74
N GLU A 156 9.99 13.72 -7.87
CA GLU A 156 9.02 13.07 -6.97
C GLU A 156 7.92 12.36 -7.77
N TRP A 157 7.44 12.94 -8.86
CA TRP A 157 6.48 12.27 -9.75
C TRP A 157 7.03 10.96 -10.34
N LEU A 158 8.27 10.97 -10.83
CA LEU A 158 8.91 9.75 -11.36
C LEU A 158 9.02 8.67 -10.29
N LEU A 159 9.44 9.05 -9.07
CA LEU A 159 9.55 8.14 -7.95
C LEU A 159 8.19 7.58 -7.53
N MET A 160 7.18 8.43 -7.37
CA MET A 160 5.84 8.03 -6.96
C MET A 160 5.16 7.14 -8.00
N LEU A 161 5.40 7.38 -9.29
CA LEU A 161 4.93 6.49 -10.36
C LEU A 161 5.66 5.15 -10.35
N SER A 162 6.97 5.12 -10.02
CA SER A 162 7.70 3.86 -9.83
C SER A 162 7.12 3.04 -8.66
N PHE A 163 6.86 3.67 -7.51
CA PHE A 163 6.23 3.03 -6.35
C PHE A 163 4.80 2.58 -6.64
N PHE A 164 4.01 3.42 -7.32
CA PHE A 164 2.64 3.09 -7.69
C PHE A 164 2.59 1.87 -8.62
N THR A 165 3.44 1.84 -9.66
CA THR A 165 3.54 0.69 -10.57
C THR A 165 4.07 -0.55 -9.89
N PHE A 166 5.01 -0.41 -8.94
CA PHE A 166 5.47 -1.53 -8.10
C PHE A 166 4.35 -2.08 -7.22
N ALA A 167 3.59 -1.22 -6.54
CA ALA A 167 2.48 -1.62 -5.68
C ALA A 167 1.38 -2.33 -6.48
N ILE A 168 1.05 -1.83 -7.66
CA ILE A 168 0.12 -2.48 -8.59
C ILE A 168 0.65 -3.85 -9.03
N THR A 169 1.93 -3.93 -9.40
CA THR A 169 2.58 -5.20 -9.77
C THR A 169 2.47 -6.21 -8.63
N GLY A 170 2.74 -5.78 -7.40
CA GLY A 170 2.57 -6.60 -6.21
C GLY A 170 1.16 -7.17 -6.14
N GLN A 171 0.14 -6.32 -6.22
CA GLN A 171 -1.26 -6.76 -6.18
C GLN A 171 -1.62 -7.73 -7.33
N PHE A 172 -1.08 -7.53 -8.55
CA PHE A 172 -1.24 -8.52 -9.64
C PHE A 172 -0.65 -9.88 -9.27
N VAL A 173 0.53 -9.91 -8.65
CA VAL A 173 1.16 -11.14 -8.17
C VAL A 173 0.27 -11.83 -7.12
N HIS A 174 -0.26 -11.06 -6.16
CA HIS A 174 -1.20 -11.56 -5.15
C HIS A 174 -2.42 -12.22 -5.81
N GLU A 175 -3.10 -11.53 -6.73
CA GLU A 175 -4.30 -12.07 -7.37
C GLU A 175 -4.02 -13.31 -8.25
N VAL A 176 -2.83 -13.40 -8.86
CA VAL A 176 -2.45 -14.59 -9.63
C VAL A 176 -2.28 -15.80 -8.73
N ILE A 177 -1.66 -15.61 -7.55
CA ILE A 177 -1.43 -16.67 -6.56
C ILE A 177 -2.74 -17.08 -5.88
N ASP A 178 -3.58 -16.11 -5.54
CA ASP A 178 -4.83 -16.32 -4.81
C ASP A 178 -5.97 -16.83 -5.72
N GLY A 179 -5.78 -16.78 -7.04
CA GLY A 179 -6.79 -17.22 -7.99
C GLY A 179 -7.94 -16.22 -8.17
N ASP A 180 -7.65 -14.93 -7.98
CA ASP A 180 -8.62 -13.83 -7.96
C ASP A 180 -8.84 -13.20 -9.34
N SER A 181 -9.37 -11.97 -9.39
CA SER A 181 -9.90 -11.34 -10.60
C SER A 181 -8.95 -11.47 -11.81
N LEU A 182 -7.65 -11.19 -11.64
CA LEU A 182 -6.69 -11.31 -12.72
C LEU A 182 -6.56 -12.75 -13.24
N ARG A 183 -6.49 -13.75 -12.35
CA ARG A 183 -6.36 -15.17 -12.73
C ARG A 183 -7.67 -15.78 -13.24
N LYS A 184 -8.82 -15.32 -12.71
CA LYS A 184 -10.17 -15.73 -13.11
C LYS A 184 -10.44 -15.35 -14.56
N TYR A 185 -9.98 -14.18 -15.00
CA TYR A 185 -10.25 -13.66 -16.34
C TYR A 185 -9.11 -13.84 -17.36
N LEU A 186 -7.87 -14.05 -16.90
CA LEU A 186 -6.71 -14.18 -17.78
C LEU A 186 -6.02 -15.56 -17.66
N SER A 187 -5.44 -16.01 -18.77
CA SER A 187 -4.54 -17.17 -18.77
C SER A 187 -3.21 -16.85 -18.08
N LEU A 188 -2.50 -17.87 -17.59
CA LEU A 188 -1.17 -17.71 -16.97
C LEU A 188 -0.19 -16.92 -17.85
N ARG A 189 -0.24 -17.11 -19.17
CA ARG A 189 0.59 -16.37 -20.12
C ARG A 189 0.21 -14.89 -20.20
N GLN A 190 -1.08 -14.57 -20.15
CA GLN A 190 -1.55 -13.18 -20.11
C GLN A 190 -1.20 -12.51 -18.77
N CYS A 191 -1.39 -13.22 -17.65
CA CYS A 191 -0.96 -12.75 -16.32
C CYS A 191 0.54 -12.44 -16.30
N GLN A 192 1.37 -13.34 -16.85
CA GLN A 192 2.80 -13.14 -17.00
C GLN A 192 3.11 -11.85 -17.78
N ILE A 193 2.46 -11.62 -18.92
CA ILE A 193 2.68 -10.41 -19.73
C ILE A 193 2.32 -9.15 -18.95
N VAL A 194 1.21 -9.15 -18.22
CA VAL A 194 0.78 -8.01 -17.38
C VAL A 194 1.80 -7.72 -16.28
N ILE A 195 2.24 -8.76 -15.55
CA ILE A 195 3.23 -8.65 -14.48
C ILE A 195 4.59 -8.18 -15.03
N TRP A 196 5.03 -8.72 -16.16
CA TRP A 196 6.29 -8.29 -16.77
C TRP A 196 6.24 -6.85 -17.25
N THR A 197 5.16 -6.46 -17.92
CA THR A 197 5.00 -5.10 -18.43
C THR A 197 5.02 -4.09 -17.28
N SER A 198 4.25 -4.35 -16.22
CA SER A 198 4.22 -3.48 -15.03
C SER A 198 5.56 -3.46 -14.28
N SER A 199 6.26 -4.60 -14.17
CA SER A 199 7.60 -4.68 -13.57
C SER A 199 8.66 -3.92 -14.38
N ILE A 200 8.64 -4.03 -15.71
CA ILE A 200 9.57 -3.31 -16.60
C ILE A 200 9.31 -1.81 -16.52
N ILE A 201 8.05 -1.37 -16.53
CA ILE A 201 7.70 0.04 -16.35
C ILE A 201 8.21 0.54 -15.00
N SER A 202 7.96 -0.19 -13.92
CA SER A 202 8.42 0.16 -12.58
C SER A 202 9.95 0.27 -12.50
N LEU A 203 10.67 -0.68 -13.12
CA LEU A 203 12.13 -0.68 -13.21
C LEU A 203 12.65 0.55 -13.98
N VAL A 204 12.11 0.83 -15.16
CA VAL A 204 12.52 1.98 -15.98
C VAL A 204 12.28 3.29 -15.24
N LEU A 205 11.09 3.46 -14.64
CA LEU A 205 10.77 4.64 -13.83
C LEU A 205 11.67 4.75 -12.60
N GLY A 206 12.00 3.62 -11.96
CA GLY A 206 12.87 3.58 -10.79
C GLY A 206 14.31 3.98 -11.12
N VAL A 207 14.88 3.43 -12.20
CA VAL A 207 16.20 3.85 -12.72
C VAL A 207 16.19 5.34 -13.03
N TRP A 208 15.14 5.82 -13.69
CA TRP A 208 15.06 7.22 -14.09
C TRP A 208 14.95 8.17 -12.90
N ALA A 209 14.11 7.82 -11.92
CA ALA A 209 13.99 8.54 -10.66
C ALA A 209 15.33 8.55 -9.92
N PHE A 210 16.02 7.41 -9.84
CA PHE A 210 17.31 7.30 -9.16
C PHE A 210 18.39 8.21 -9.77
N ILE A 211 18.47 8.27 -11.10
CA ILE A 211 19.44 9.13 -11.81
C ILE A 211 19.24 10.61 -11.44
N PHE A 212 17.99 11.07 -11.31
CA PHE A 212 17.70 12.47 -11.01
C PHE A 212 17.61 12.81 -9.53
N LEU A 213 17.30 11.84 -8.67
CA LEU A 213 17.17 12.06 -7.24
C LEU A 213 18.53 12.21 -6.56
N GLU A 214 19.59 11.64 -7.15
CA GLU A 214 20.97 11.65 -6.63
C GLU A 214 21.09 11.11 -5.18
N GLN A 215 20.11 10.31 -4.74
CA GLN A 215 20.01 9.74 -3.39
C GLN A 215 20.30 8.24 -3.43
N PHE A 216 21.53 7.85 -3.06
CA PHE A 216 21.99 6.46 -3.07
C PHE A 216 21.10 5.51 -2.24
N TYR A 217 20.43 6.03 -1.21
CA TYR A 217 19.54 5.26 -0.34
C TYR A 217 18.29 4.72 -1.04
N PHE A 218 17.94 5.21 -2.25
CA PHE A 218 16.85 4.68 -3.05
C PHE A 218 17.25 3.57 -4.03
N LEU A 219 18.55 3.23 -4.12
CA LEU A 219 19.03 2.20 -5.03
C LEU A 219 18.35 0.83 -4.86
N PRO A 220 18.05 0.34 -3.64
CA PRO A 220 17.39 -0.95 -3.47
C PRO A 220 16.03 -1.07 -4.18
N PHE A 221 15.28 0.04 -4.32
CA PHE A 221 13.96 0.05 -4.95
C PHE A 221 14.01 -0.26 -6.44
N VAL A 222 15.10 0.14 -7.11
CA VAL A 222 15.33 -0.15 -8.52
C VAL A 222 15.36 -1.66 -8.77
N PHE A 223 15.85 -2.45 -7.81
CA PHE A 223 16.00 -3.89 -7.99
C PHE A 223 14.77 -4.72 -7.59
N LEU A 224 13.79 -4.14 -6.88
CA LEU A 224 12.60 -4.87 -6.44
C LEU A 224 11.81 -5.54 -7.59
N PRO A 225 11.59 -4.88 -8.76
CA PRO A 225 10.87 -5.50 -9.87
C PRO A 225 11.59 -6.72 -10.48
N ILE A 226 12.91 -6.86 -10.28
CA ILE A 226 13.68 -7.99 -10.83
C ILE A 226 13.26 -9.31 -10.18
N GLY A 227 13.00 -9.31 -8.87
CA GLY A 227 12.51 -10.51 -8.18
C GLY A 227 11.18 -11.00 -8.75
N THR A 228 10.28 -10.08 -9.07
CA THR A 228 8.99 -10.39 -9.70
C THR A 228 9.16 -10.92 -11.12
N LEU A 229 10.00 -10.28 -11.95
CA LEU A 229 10.33 -10.74 -13.30
C LEU A 229 10.90 -12.17 -13.30
N TYR A 230 11.81 -12.45 -12.37
CA TYR A 230 12.41 -13.77 -12.23
C TYR A 230 11.41 -14.84 -11.79
N THR A 231 10.52 -14.50 -10.87
CA THR A 231 9.50 -15.42 -10.33
C THR A 231 8.50 -15.81 -11.41
N PHE A 232 8.01 -14.83 -12.16
CA PHE A 232 7.08 -15.05 -13.26
C PHE A 232 7.79 -15.29 -14.60
N ARG A 233 9.02 -15.83 -14.61
CA ARG A 233 9.77 -16.06 -15.86
C ARG A 233 9.13 -17.11 -16.78
N HIS A 234 8.33 -18.00 -16.20
CA HIS A 234 7.54 -19.00 -16.90
C HIS A 234 6.05 -18.85 -16.53
N PRO A 235 5.13 -19.15 -17.45
CA PRO A 235 3.68 -19.05 -17.21
C PRO A 235 3.18 -20.26 -16.41
N THR A 236 3.69 -20.43 -15.19
CA THR A 236 3.35 -21.51 -14.27
C THR A 236 2.65 -20.95 -13.03
N GLU A 237 1.83 -21.77 -12.39
CA GLU A 237 1.25 -21.41 -11.09
C GLU A 237 2.38 -21.13 -10.08
N SER A 238 2.21 -20.06 -9.31
CA SER A 238 3.18 -19.63 -8.29
C SER A 238 2.73 -20.09 -6.90
N THR A 239 3.68 -20.17 -5.97
CA THR A 239 3.38 -20.62 -4.60
C THR A 239 2.99 -19.46 -3.70
N ARG A 240 2.21 -19.76 -2.64
CA ARG A 240 1.89 -18.79 -1.57
C ARG A 240 3.14 -18.16 -0.95
N GLY A 241 4.26 -18.87 -0.91
CA GLY A 241 5.53 -18.33 -0.40
C GLY A 241 6.03 -17.09 -1.13
N VAL A 242 5.70 -16.91 -2.41
CA VAL A 242 6.05 -15.68 -3.16
C VAL A 242 5.30 -14.46 -2.61
N LYS A 243 4.01 -14.64 -2.29
CA LYS A 243 3.16 -13.62 -1.64
C LYS A 243 3.72 -13.24 -0.27
N ASP A 244 4.08 -14.23 0.53
CA ASP A 244 4.63 -14.01 1.88
C ASP A 244 5.98 -13.26 1.83
N ILE A 245 6.86 -13.61 0.89
CA ILE A 245 8.13 -12.90 0.67
C ILE A 245 7.87 -11.44 0.26
N GLY A 246 6.87 -11.19 -0.60
CA GLY A 246 6.49 -9.83 -0.99
C GLY A 246 6.05 -8.96 0.20
N ILE A 247 5.22 -9.51 1.09
CA ILE A 247 4.78 -8.83 2.33
C ILE A 247 5.98 -8.57 3.24
N LEU A 248 6.88 -9.54 3.39
CA LEU A 248 8.08 -9.39 4.20
C LEU A 248 9.00 -8.29 3.66
N ILE A 249 9.22 -8.24 2.35
CA ILE A 249 9.98 -7.17 1.69
C ILE A 249 9.33 -5.81 1.99
N GLY A 250 8.01 -5.69 1.85
CA GLY A 250 7.28 -4.46 2.18
C GLY A 250 7.53 -3.98 3.62
N ASN A 251 7.51 -4.90 4.58
CA ASN A 251 7.83 -4.58 5.98
C ASN A 251 9.32 -4.23 6.19
N PHE A 252 10.26 -4.85 5.46
CA PHE A 252 11.65 -4.42 5.48
C PHE A 252 11.84 -3.01 4.94
N LEU A 253 11.11 -2.62 3.89
CA LEU A 253 11.15 -1.25 3.36
C LEU A 253 10.60 -0.24 4.37
N LEU A 254 9.54 -0.60 5.10
CA LEU A 254 9.02 0.20 6.20
C LEU A 254 10.10 0.47 7.26
N VAL A 255 10.75 -0.58 7.76
CA VAL A 255 11.82 -0.46 8.76
C VAL A 255 13.00 0.34 8.20
N TYR A 256 13.39 0.09 6.95
CA TYR A 256 14.47 0.80 6.28
C TYR A 256 14.23 2.31 6.23
N PHE A 257 13.03 2.76 5.84
CA PHE A 257 12.71 4.20 5.84
C PHE A 257 12.67 4.81 7.23
N VAL A 258 12.19 4.08 8.24
CA VAL A 258 12.28 4.54 9.63
C VAL A 258 13.74 4.76 10.02
N CYS A 259 14.64 3.84 9.68
CA CYS A 259 16.07 4.02 9.94
C CYS A 259 16.66 5.23 9.19
N LEU A 260 16.32 5.42 7.91
CA LEU A 260 16.79 6.58 7.14
C LEU A 260 16.34 7.90 7.77
N ILE A 261 15.07 8.00 8.17
CA ILE A 261 14.55 9.20 8.84
C ILE A 261 15.26 9.43 10.18
N ILE A 262 15.52 8.38 10.97
CA ILE A 262 16.27 8.52 12.22
C ILE A 262 17.69 9.05 11.95
N LEU A 263 18.41 8.48 10.97
CA LEU A 263 19.75 8.93 10.59
C LEU A 263 19.76 10.39 10.13
N GLN A 264 18.75 10.80 9.37
CA GLN A 264 18.56 12.18 8.93
C GLN A 264 18.26 13.12 10.11
N MET A 265 17.45 12.68 11.09
CA MET A 265 17.16 13.47 12.30
C MET A 265 18.37 13.68 13.20
N VAL A 266 19.34 12.74 13.20
CA VAL A 266 20.59 12.87 13.95
C VAL A 266 21.72 13.45 13.10
N GLU A 267 21.42 14.01 11.93
CA GLU A 267 22.35 14.69 11.02
C GLU A 267 23.53 13.81 10.57
N VAL A 268 23.31 12.49 10.47
CA VAL A 268 24.34 11.55 9.97
C VAL A 268 24.33 11.48 8.44
N ILE A 269 23.16 11.70 7.82
CA ILE A 269 22.95 11.67 6.36
C ILE A 269 22.12 12.86 5.90
#